data_AF-A0A416MF75-F1
#
_entry.id   AF-A0A416MF75-F1
#
_cell.length_a   1.000
_cell.length_b   1.000
_cell.length_c   1.000
_cell.angle_alpha   90.00
_cell.angle_beta   90.00
_cell.angle_gamma   90.00
#
_symmetry.space_group_name_H-M   'P 1'
#
loop_
_entity.id
_entity.type
_entity.pdbx_description
1 polymer ?
#
loop_
_entity_poly.entity_id
_entity_poly.type
_entity_poly.pdbx_seq_one_letter_code
_entity_poly.pdbx_strand_id
1 'polypeptide(L)'
;MIAGWSFAEAIVDVRTLLSGGNIPIIKNSESWTLEFSQIADFLDGDLFLTAKENNGLSYDEYLRLLLYAQGRSDRRYHTMDVIQLRMREKNPDFSMADCLGAVQVKASMKAAPIFYCFAGSGYEISCEQSRMY
;
A
#
# COMPACT_ATOMS: atom_id res chain seq x y z
N MET A 1 -30.63 -5.93 1.54
CA MET A 1 -30.79 -7.40 1.48
C MET A 1 -29.65 -8.05 0.69
N ILE A 2 -29.42 -7.68 -0.58
CA ILE A 2 -28.29 -8.23 -1.38
C ILE A 2 -26.91 -7.91 -0.79
N ALA A 3 -26.70 -6.69 -0.28
CA ALA A 3 -25.42 -6.29 0.34
C ALA A 3 -25.04 -7.13 1.58
N GLY A 4 -26.03 -7.57 2.36
CA GLY A 4 -25.81 -8.43 3.52
C GLY A 4 -25.38 -9.83 3.11
N TRP A 5 -25.98 -10.37 2.05
CA TRP A 5 -25.61 -11.66 1.49
C TRP A 5 -24.20 -11.64 0.90
N SER A 6 -23.85 -10.61 0.12
CA SER A 6 -22.48 -10.46 -0.41
C SER A 6 -21.43 -10.27 0.69
N PHE A 7 -21.80 -9.61 1.79
CA PHE A 7 -20.90 -9.46 2.94
C PHE A 7 -20.69 -10.79 3.67
N ALA A 8 -21.76 -11.58 3.86
CA ALA A 8 -21.66 -12.92 4.42
C ALA A 8 -20.74 -13.84 3.58
N GLU A 9 -20.90 -13.80 2.24
CA GLU A 9 -20.01 -14.53 1.31
C GLU A 9 -18.55 -14.04 1.45
N ALA A 10 -18.31 -12.73 1.53
CA ALA A 10 -16.96 -12.20 1.71
C ALA A 10 -16.30 -12.69 3.02
N ILE A 11 -17.07 -12.89 4.09
CA ILE A 11 -16.54 -13.49 5.34
C ILE A 11 -16.13 -14.95 5.12
N VAL A 12 -16.93 -15.74 4.41
CA VAL A 12 -16.59 -17.12 4.05
C VAL A 12 -15.32 -17.17 3.20
N ASP A 13 -15.19 -16.26 2.24
CA ASP A 13 -14.00 -16.15 1.40
C ASP A 13 -12.75 -15.82 2.24
N VAL A 14 -12.82 -14.84 3.14
CA VAL A 14 -11.71 -14.49 4.06
C VAL A 14 -11.34 -15.67 4.95
N ARG A 15 -12.33 -16.39 5.52
CA ARG A 15 -12.07 -17.60 6.33
C ARG A 15 -11.33 -18.67 5.53
N THR A 16 -11.73 -18.86 4.27
CA THR A 16 -11.11 -19.83 3.37
C THR A 16 -9.66 -19.46 3.07
N LEU A 17 -9.40 -18.20 2.72
CA LEU A 17 -8.05 -17.69 2.47
C LEU A 17 -7.14 -17.82 3.71
N LEU A 18 -7.66 -17.48 4.89
CA LEU A 18 -6.91 -17.60 6.16
C LEU A 18 -6.64 -19.06 6.55
N SER A 19 -7.47 -20.00 6.08
CA SER A 19 -7.26 -21.44 6.28
C SER A 19 -6.30 -22.05 5.24
N GLY A 20 -5.72 -21.23 4.35
CA GLY A 20 -4.81 -21.67 3.30
C GLY A 20 -5.48 -22.14 2.02
N GLY A 21 -6.79 -21.90 1.86
CA GLY A 21 -7.49 -22.13 0.61
C GLY A 21 -7.35 -20.98 -0.39
N ASN A 22 -7.92 -21.18 -1.56
CA ASN A 22 -7.86 -20.27 -2.70
C ASN A 22 -9.27 -19.81 -3.08
N ILE A 23 -9.39 -18.56 -3.52
CA ILE A 23 -10.65 -17.93 -3.91
C ILE A 23 -10.52 -17.31 -5.31
N PRO A 24 -11.52 -17.46 -6.20
CA PRO A 24 -11.51 -16.81 -7.50
C PRO A 24 -11.78 -15.29 -7.36
N ILE A 25 -11.13 -14.49 -8.20
CA ILE A 25 -11.31 -13.02 -8.19
C ILE A 25 -12.73 -12.63 -8.63
N ILE A 26 -13.24 -13.32 -9.65
CA ILE A 26 -14.58 -13.09 -10.20
C ILE A 26 -15.43 -14.29 -9.83
N LYS A 27 -16.44 -14.06 -9.00
CA LYS A 27 -17.41 -15.07 -8.61
C LYS A 27 -18.45 -15.26 -9.71
N ASN A 28 -18.77 -16.52 -9.99
CA ASN A 28 -19.92 -16.95 -10.79
C ASN A 28 -20.93 -17.66 -9.87
N SER A 29 -22.07 -18.09 -10.42
CA SER A 29 -23.09 -18.82 -9.64
C SER A 29 -22.61 -20.15 -9.07
N GLU A 30 -21.58 -20.77 -9.67
CA GLU A 30 -21.04 -22.07 -9.27
C GLU A 30 -20.07 -21.94 -8.08
N SER A 31 -19.23 -20.91 -8.09
CA SER A 31 -18.27 -20.60 -7.02
C SER A 31 -18.89 -19.86 -5.82
N TRP A 32 -20.18 -19.53 -5.90
CA TRP A 32 -20.92 -18.90 -4.82
C TRP A 32 -21.27 -19.93 -3.74
N THR A 33 -20.79 -19.71 -2.53
CA THR A 33 -20.85 -20.73 -1.46
C THR A 33 -22.14 -20.64 -0.66
N LEU A 34 -22.51 -19.46 -0.17
CA LEU A 34 -23.70 -19.24 0.65
C LEU A 34 -24.98 -19.16 -0.16
N GLU A 35 -25.92 -20.07 0.08
CA GLU A 35 -27.27 -19.95 -0.46
C GLU A 35 -28.10 -18.92 0.31
N PHE A 36 -29.06 -18.27 -0.35
CA PHE A 36 -29.86 -17.20 0.28
C PHE A 36 -30.65 -17.66 1.51
N SER A 37 -31.13 -18.92 1.49
CA SER A 37 -31.83 -19.54 2.61
C SER A 37 -30.95 -19.70 3.86
N GLN A 38 -29.64 -19.82 3.68
CA GLN A 38 -28.67 -20.10 4.74
C GLN A 38 -28.14 -18.85 5.45
N ILE A 39 -28.56 -17.65 5.02
CA ILE A 39 -28.05 -16.38 5.56
C ILE A 39 -28.42 -16.22 7.04
N ALA A 40 -29.64 -16.59 7.44
CA ALA A 40 -30.09 -16.45 8.83
C ALA A 40 -29.20 -17.28 9.77
N ASP A 41 -29.05 -18.58 9.47
CA ASP A 41 -28.22 -19.51 10.24
C ASP A 41 -26.74 -19.09 10.26
N PHE A 42 -26.24 -18.47 9.17
CA PHE A 42 -24.89 -17.91 9.12
C PHE A 42 -24.72 -16.70 10.04
N LEU A 43 -25.70 -15.81 10.10
CA LEU A 43 -25.66 -14.61 10.96
C LEU A 43 -25.81 -14.96 12.44
N ASP A 44 -26.59 -15.99 12.76
CA ASP A 44 -26.73 -16.51 14.12
C ASP A 44 -25.48 -17.29 14.58
N GLY A 45 -24.56 -17.58 13.65
CA GLY A 45 -23.26 -18.20 13.93
C GLY A 45 -23.29 -19.73 13.99
N ASP A 46 -24.45 -20.33 13.77
CA ASP A 46 -24.65 -21.78 13.76
C ASP A 46 -24.10 -22.45 12.48
N LEU A 47 -23.86 -21.67 11.44
CA LEU A 47 -23.35 -22.16 10.16
C LEU A 47 -21.90 -21.73 9.90
N PHE A 48 -20.98 -22.71 9.97
CA PHE A 48 -19.58 -22.53 9.61
C PHE A 48 -19.31 -23.12 8.22
N LEU A 49 -19.07 -22.23 7.24
CA LEU A 49 -18.75 -22.61 5.86
C LEU A 49 -17.36 -22.11 5.47
N THR A 50 -16.71 -22.93 4.66
CA THR A 50 -15.56 -22.57 3.82
C THR A 50 -15.97 -22.73 2.36
N ALA A 51 -15.26 -22.10 1.43
CA ALA A 51 -15.64 -22.08 0.04
C ALA A 51 -15.82 -23.50 -0.53
N LYS A 52 -16.83 -23.66 -1.39
CA LYS A 52 -17.13 -24.94 -2.06
C LYS A 52 -15.97 -25.42 -2.92
N GLU A 53 -15.22 -24.50 -3.51
CA GLU A 53 -14.13 -24.79 -4.43
C GLU A 53 -12.84 -24.11 -3.98
N ASN A 54 -11.74 -24.83 -4.14
CA ASN A 54 -10.40 -24.35 -3.83
C ASN A 54 -9.64 -24.02 -5.13
N ASN A 55 -10.22 -23.15 -5.94
CA ASN A 55 -9.68 -22.71 -7.21
C ASN A 55 -9.53 -21.19 -7.21
N GLY A 56 -8.48 -20.69 -7.88
CA GLY A 56 -8.17 -19.26 -7.93
C GLY A 56 -6.94 -18.88 -7.12
N LEU A 57 -6.96 -17.67 -6.56
CA LEU A 57 -5.79 -17.07 -5.92
C LEU A 57 -5.66 -17.52 -4.46
N SER A 58 -4.43 -17.81 -4.06
CA SER A 58 -4.05 -17.95 -2.65
C SER A 58 -4.14 -16.60 -1.92
N TYR A 59 -4.11 -16.62 -0.58
CA TYR A 59 -4.13 -15.41 0.24
C TYR A 59 -3.06 -14.38 -0.17
N ASP A 60 -1.83 -14.83 -0.40
CA ASP A 60 -0.72 -13.95 -0.77
C ASP A 60 -0.92 -13.30 -2.14
N GLU A 61 -1.44 -14.06 -3.11
CA GLU A 61 -1.73 -13.55 -4.45
C GLU A 61 -2.90 -12.56 -4.43
N TYR A 62 -3.94 -12.87 -3.65
CA TYR A 62 -5.09 -12.00 -3.46
C TYR A 62 -4.69 -10.68 -2.81
N LEU A 63 -3.88 -10.74 -1.75
CA LEU A 63 -3.37 -9.55 -1.06
C LEU A 63 -2.48 -8.71 -1.98
N ARG A 64 -1.61 -9.35 -2.78
CA ARG A 64 -0.81 -8.64 -3.79
C ARG A 64 -1.70 -7.88 -4.77
N LEU A 65 -2.75 -8.51 -5.28
CA LEU A 65 -3.69 -7.86 -6.19
C LEU A 65 -4.35 -6.63 -5.54
N LEU A 66 -4.83 -6.76 -4.30
CA LEU A 66 -5.41 -5.64 -3.55
C LEU A 66 -4.42 -4.48 -3.36
N LEU A 67 -3.16 -4.80 -3.01
CA LEU A 67 -2.10 -3.81 -2.87
C LEU A 67 -1.77 -3.14 -4.22
N TYR A 68 -1.82 -3.89 -5.32
CA TYR A 68 -1.60 -3.34 -6.67
C TYR A 68 -2.75 -2.45 -7.15
N ALA A 69 -3.99 -2.77 -6.78
CA ALA A 69 -5.17 -1.97 -7.10
C ALA A 69 -5.14 -0.60 -6.42
N GLN A 70 -4.39 -0.45 -5.33
CA GLN A 70 -4.27 0.81 -4.60
C GLN A 70 -3.37 1.82 -5.32
N GLY A 71 -3.70 3.12 -5.19
CA GLY A 71 -2.90 4.23 -5.72
C GLY A 71 -1.46 4.24 -5.22
N ARG A 72 -0.53 4.71 -6.06
CA ARG A 72 0.92 4.74 -5.74
C ARG A 72 1.23 5.60 -4.51
N SER A 73 0.49 6.69 -4.31
CA SER A 73 0.64 7.58 -3.16
C SER A 73 0.24 6.84 -1.87
N ASP A 74 -0.98 6.30 -1.83
CA ASP A 74 -1.52 5.65 -0.64
C ASP A 74 -0.71 4.41 -0.25
N ARG A 75 -0.29 3.62 -1.24
CA ARG A 75 0.59 2.47 -1.01
C ARG A 75 1.90 2.88 -0.34
N ARG A 76 2.48 4.03 -0.73
CA ARG A 76 3.71 4.57 -0.13
C ARG A 76 3.45 5.01 1.31
N TYR A 77 2.35 5.70 1.59
CA TYR A 77 1.97 6.12 2.94
C TYR A 77 1.71 4.92 3.85
N HIS A 78 0.98 3.89 3.41
CA HIS A 78 0.79 2.69 4.23
C HIS A 78 2.09 1.92 4.48
N THR A 79 2.99 1.89 3.49
CA THR A 79 4.32 1.29 3.70
C THR A 79 5.11 2.08 4.75
N MET A 80 5.01 3.41 4.71
CA MET A 80 5.62 4.31 5.69
C MET A 80 5.03 4.08 7.10
N ASP A 81 3.71 3.90 7.21
CA ASP A 81 3.04 3.59 8.48
C ASP A 81 3.55 2.27 9.08
N VAL A 82 3.71 1.22 8.26
CA VAL A 82 4.25 -0.07 8.69
C VAL A 82 5.70 0.06 9.15
N ILE A 83 6.54 0.80 8.41
CA ILE A 83 7.94 1.07 8.81
C ILE A 83 7.97 1.80 10.15
N GLN A 84 7.15 2.85 10.31
CA GLN A 84 7.07 3.61 11.55
C GLN A 84 6.63 2.75 12.72
N LEU A 85 5.61 1.91 12.54
CA LEU A 85 5.12 0.99 13.56
C LEU A 85 6.25 0.08 14.06
N ARG A 86 7.06 -0.47 13.16
CA ARG A 86 8.21 -1.33 13.50
C ARG A 86 9.35 -0.57 14.16
N MET A 87 9.63 0.65 13.72
CA MET A 87 10.67 1.48 14.35
C MET A 87 10.29 1.89 15.76
N ARG A 88 9.00 2.12 16.04
CA ARG A 88 8.49 2.44 17.37
C ARG A 88 8.65 1.32 18.40
N GLU A 89 8.79 0.07 17.96
CA GLU A 89 9.15 -1.05 18.84
C GLU A 89 10.54 -0.82 19.49
N LYS A 90 11.45 -0.08 18.84
CA LYS A 90 12.80 0.23 19.33
C LYS A 90 12.96 1.66 19.82
N ASN A 91 12.28 2.61 19.19
CA ASN A 91 12.31 4.02 19.53
C ASN A 91 10.87 4.57 19.55
N PRO A 92 10.20 4.59 20.71
CA PRO A 92 8.78 4.97 20.83
C PRO A 92 8.43 6.34 20.24
N ASP A 93 9.36 7.29 20.31
CA ASP A 93 9.18 8.66 19.84
C ASP A 93 9.45 8.82 18.33
N PHE A 94 9.78 7.73 17.63
CA PHE A 94 10.05 7.77 16.20
C PHE A 94 8.81 8.16 15.38
N SER A 95 8.99 9.12 14.48
CA SER A 95 7.99 9.59 13.53
C SER A 95 8.62 9.74 12.15
N MET A 96 7.96 9.20 11.12
CA MET A 96 8.39 9.37 9.73
C MET A 96 8.21 10.82 9.25
N ALA A 97 7.34 11.61 9.90
CA ALA A 97 7.20 13.03 9.59
C ALA A 97 8.48 13.83 9.89
N ASP A 98 9.26 13.39 10.89
CA ASP A 98 10.51 14.04 11.30
C ASP A 98 11.73 13.51 10.53
N CYS A 99 11.51 12.55 9.62
CA CYS A 99 12.58 11.95 8.82
C CYS A 99 12.85 12.78 7.55
N LEU A 100 14.11 13.22 7.39
CA LEU A 100 14.59 13.84 6.15
C LEU A 100 14.75 12.78 5.05
N GLY A 101 13.80 12.72 4.12
CA GLY A 101 13.84 11.76 3.01
C GLY A 101 14.75 12.14 1.84
N ALA A 102 14.93 13.44 1.58
CA ALA A 102 15.81 13.92 0.52
C ALA A 102 16.28 15.34 0.82
N VAL A 103 17.57 15.62 0.54
CA VAL A 103 18.13 16.98 0.65
C VAL A 103 18.64 17.38 -0.73
N GLN A 104 18.08 18.46 -1.27
CA GLN A 104 18.58 19.09 -2.49
C GLN A 104 19.33 20.36 -2.11
N VAL A 105 20.64 20.40 -2.35
CA VAL A 105 21.47 21.58 -2.10
C VAL A 105 21.70 22.30 -3.42
N LYS A 106 21.22 23.54 -3.49
CA LYS A 106 21.49 24.47 -4.61
C LYS A 106 22.41 25.56 -4.11
N ALA A 107 23.63 25.61 -4.63
CA ALA A 107 24.59 26.66 -4.31
C ALA A 107 24.82 27.52 -5.57
N SER A 108 24.50 28.82 -5.47
CA SER A 108 24.86 29.81 -6.49
C SER A 108 25.91 30.73 -5.90
N MET A 109 27.08 30.81 -6.54
CA MET A 109 28.17 31.68 -6.11
C MET A 109 28.42 32.74 -7.19
N LYS A 110 28.43 34.00 -6.75
CA LYS A 110 28.86 35.15 -7.57
C LYS A 110 30.23 35.59 -7.07
N ALA A 111 31.26 35.43 -7.89
CA ALA A 111 32.61 35.90 -7.60
C ALA A 111 32.88 37.19 -8.38
N ALA A 112 33.39 38.21 -7.69
CA ALA A 112 33.88 39.43 -8.35
C ALA A 112 35.14 39.08 -9.17
N PRO A 113 35.29 39.61 -10.39
CA PRO A 113 36.44 39.30 -11.23
C PRO A 113 37.74 39.83 -10.58
N ILE A 114 38.68 38.93 -10.30
CA ILE A 114 40.00 39.27 -9.74
C ILE A 114 40.93 39.87 -10.80
N PHE A 115 40.65 39.63 -12.08
CA PHE A 115 41.40 40.19 -13.21
C PHE A 115 40.47 41.05 -14.08
N TYR A 116 40.85 42.31 -14.32
CA TYR A 116 40.22 43.17 -15.33
C TYR A 116 40.57 42.63 -16.72
N CYS A 117 39.75 41.70 -17.23
CA CYS A 117 39.80 41.31 -18.64
C CYS A 117 38.59 41.92 -19.37
N PHE A 118 38.85 42.36 -20.60
CA PHE A 118 38.08 43.27 -21.43
C PHE A 118 36.76 42.65 -21.94
N ALA A 119 35.77 42.40 -21.07
CA ALA A 119 34.38 42.15 -21.44
C ALA A 119 33.48 42.26 -20.20
N GLY A 120 32.58 43.25 -20.17
CA GLY A 120 31.73 43.59 -19.04
C GLY A 120 30.57 42.61 -18.79
N SER A 121 30.87 41.37 -18.39
CA SER A 121 29.85 40.45 -17.86
C SER A 121 30.45 39.57 -16.77
N GLY A 122 29.93 39.69 -15.55
CA GLY A 122 30.30 38.79 -14.45
C GLY A 122 29.83 37.37 -14.74
N TYR A 123 30.63 36.37 -14.39
CA TYR A 123 30.25 34.97 -14.56
C TYR A 123 29.45 34.51 -13.34
N GLU A 124 28.25 33.97 -13.56
CA GLU A 124 27.45 33.31 -12.53
C GLU A 124 27.67 31.79 -12.65
N ILE A 125 28.23 31.17 -11.62
CA ILE A 125 28.44 29.72 -11.59
C ILE A 125 27.37 29.12 -10.67
N SER A 126 26.45 28.35 -11.26
CA SER A 126 25.44 27.59 -10.53
C SER A 126 25.87 26.13 -10.41
N CYS A 127 25.92 25.62 -9.17
CA CYS A 127 26.17 24.21 -8.90
C CYS A 127 24.91 23.60 -8.29
N GLU A 128 24.33 22.61 -8.96
CA GLU A 128 23.21 21.82 -8.46
C GLU A 128 23.68 20.40 -8.15
N GLN A 129 23.70 20.05 -6.86
CA GLN A 129 24.05 18.70 -6.41
C GLN A 129 22.88 18.13 -5.62
N SER A 130 22.19 17.16 -6.22
CA SER A 130 21.18 16.36 -5.52
C SER A 130 21.83 15.10 -4.97
N ARG A 131 21.67 14.84 -3.68
CA ARG A 131 22.10 13.60 -3.04
C ARG A 131 20.90 13.00 -2.33
N MET A 132 20.39 11.88 -2.87
CA MET A 132 19.46 11.02 -2.14
C MET A 132 20.28 10.19 -1.15
N TYR A 133 19.89 10.21 0.13
CA TYR A 133 20.44 9.33 1.16
C TYR A 133 19.69 8.00 1.18
#